data_AF-A0A2K9E7R7-F1
#
_entry.id   AF-A0A2K9E7R7-F1
#
_cell.length_a   1.000
_cell.length_b   1.000
_cell.length_c   1.000
_cell.angle_alpha   90.00
_cell.angle_beta   90.00
_cell.angle_gamma   90.00
#
_symmetry.space_group_name_H-M   'P 1'
#
loop_
_entity.id
_entity.type
_entity.pdbx_description
1 polymer ?
#
loop_
_entity_poly.entity_id
_entity_poly.type
_entity_poly.pdbx_seq_one_letter_code
_entity_poly.pdbx_strand_id
1 'polypeptide(L)'
;MEIKEFMSFPVKTITDTTTIDEANEILQRYGHSALPVLEGGKLAGIISRRDVEKAFMHGFGKFHVKEYMTKDVITVSENASTEDILSIFAACNIGRVLVIKDGEITGIITRSDVISMLYNKLDLKGDNLKNKIDSMPLKVKNLLYSAGEIADGLGYSIYVVGGFVRDLILGKSTFDIDLVVVGDAHTFAKKFSKCHKGKVTKHEKFQTATVKLDDDFYIDVVTARKEYYEYPGALPTVERGTIKDDLFRRDFTVNSMAIRLNSGYFGELVDFYGGKKDIKNKQIRILHNLSFIEDPTRIIRAVRFEKRYGFKIEKRTEEFLKNAVFSNFLSRVSVERINHEVFAILKEKKPWEIVARMHELGILEKIYPEINYNNELINLFEKCFERINEFKNNLNTYKNIDKILLCLLVLYSNMKYDKITALMERMRLKKETRCEIKRFIKAKDTLKTVDIRNIDNYQAYNIFKNLSLECLYVLTLIFNNEDFYNKSLEYINKQKNIKLNITGNKLKEMGIEPGSRYKRILDEILKEKLNGNLETLEDEVEFVKKLLSEI
;
A
#
# COMPACT_ATOMS: atom_id res chain seq x y z
N MET A 1 21.72 27.55 11.17
CA MET A 1 21.57 26.14 10.77
C MET A 1 22.87 25.45 11.13
N GLU A 2 22.80 24.44 11.97
CA GLU A 2 23.98 23.71 12.43
C GLU A 2 24.39 22.68 11.38
N ILE A 3 25.71 22.49 11.18
CA ILE A 3 26.27 21.47 10.28
C ILE A 3 25.69 20.07 10.56
N LYS A 4 25.43 19.78 11.84
CA LYS A 4 24.90 18.51 12.33
C LYS A 4 23.60 18.08 11.65
N GLU A 5 22.80 19.02 11.15
CA GLU A 5 21.51 18.73 10.52
C GLU A 5 21.62 18.19 9.08
N PHE A 6 22.74 18.46 8.41
CA PHE A 6 22.94 18.14 6.99
C PHE A 6 24.07 17.15 6.74
N MET A 7 24.93 16.92 7.73
CA MET A 7 25.95 15.89 7.66
C MET A 7 25.32 14.49 7.69
N SER A 8 25.92 13.57 6.95
CA SER A 8 25.52 12.15 7.01
C SER A 8 26.13 11.50 8.25
N PHE A 9 25.28 10.81 9.03
CA PHE A 9 25.66 10.04 10.22
C PHE A 9 24.75 8.80 10.38
N PRO A 10 25.26 7.66 10.87
CA PRO A 10 26.67 7.37 11.19
C PRO A 10 27.55 7.27 9.94
N VAL A 11 28.82 7.68 10.05
CA VAL A 11 29.77 7.60 8.93
C VAL A 11 30.24 6.16 8.77
N LYS A 12 29.99 5.57 7.60
CA LYS A 12 30.49 4.23 7.29
C LYS A 12 32.00 4.28 7.09
N THR A 13 32.73 3.55 7.92
CA THR A 13 34.18 3.43 7.85
C THR A 13 34.59 2.01 7.44
N ILE A 14 35.82 1.88 6.95
CA ILE A 14 36.48 0.61 6.65
C ILE A 14 37.84 0.55 7.37
N THR A 15 38.46 -0.63 7.42
CA THR A 15 39.80 -0.79 8.00
C THR A 15 40.87 -0.61 6.93
N ASP A 16 42.10 -0.28 7.34
CA ASP A 16 43.27 -0.19 6.47
C ASP A 16 43.58 -1.52 5.75
N THR A 17 43.15 -2.64 6.34
CA THR A 17 43.24 -4.00 5.77
C THR A 17 42.08 -4.41 4.86
N THR A 18 41.05 -3.57 4.71
CA THR A 18 39.97 -3.85 3.74
C THR A 18 40.52 -3.85 2.32
N THR A 19 40.05 -4.77 1.47
CA THR A 19 40.52 -4.85 0.07
C THR A 19 39.81 -3.83 -0.84
N ILE A 20 40.39 -3.54 -2.01
CA ILE A 20 39.75 -2.68 -3.03
C ILE A 20 38.42 -3.28 -3.50
N ASP A 21 38.32 -4.61 -3.64
CA ASP A 21 37.08 -5.31 -4.01
C ASP A 21 35.99 -5.11 -2.96
N GLU A 22 36.30 -5.34 -1.69
CA GLU A 22 35.38 -5.10 -0.57
C GLU A 22 34.97 -3.63 -0.47
N ALA A 23 35.92 -2.70 -0.62
CA ALA A 23 35.65 -1.27 -0.61
C ALA A 23 34.72 -0.87 -1.78
N ASN A 24 34.91 -1.45 -2.97
CA ASN A 24 34.05 -1.23 -4.13
C ASN A 24 32.63 -1.73 -3.87
N GLU A 25 32.48 -2.93 -3.32
CA GLU A 25 31.18 -3.47 -2.92
C GLU A 25 30.47 -2.55 -1.93
N ILE A 26 31.18 -2.08 -0.89
CA ILE A 26 30.62 -1.16 0.11
C ILE A 26 30.22 0.17 -0.55
N LEU A 27 31.09 0.79 -1.35
CA LEU A 27 30.79 2.05 -2.04
C LEU A 27 29.55 1.93 -2.94
N GLN A 28 29.44 0.85 -3.71
CA GLN A 28 28.29 0.60 -4.57
C GLN A 28 27.03 0.33 -3.74
N ARG A 29 27.15 -0.56 -2.73
CA ARG A 29 26.06 -0.93 -1.83
C ARG A 29 25.42 0.28 -1.16
N TYR A 30 26.22 1.20 -0.66
CA TYR A 30 25.71 2.37 0.05
C TYR A 30 25.58 3.62 -0.82
N GLY A 31 25.93 3.54 -2.12
CA GLY A 31 25.98 4.70 -3.02
C GLY A 31 26.93 5.79 -2.53
N HIS A 32 27.91 5.43 -1.70
CA HIS A 32 28.90 6.37 -1.18
C HIS A 32 29.95 6.64 -2.24
N SER A 33 30.47 7.87 -2.26
CA SER A 33 31.51 8.27 -3.20
C SER A 33 32.91 8.31 -2.57
N ALA A 34 33.03 7.97 -1.29
CA ALA A 34 34.28 7.73 -0.58
C ALA A 34 34.00 7.04 0.77
N LEU A 35 35.02 6.41 1.35
CA LEU A 35 35.00 5.78 2.67
C LEU A 35 36.20 6.25 3.51
N PRO A 36 36.00 6.70 4.75
CA PRO A 36 37.08 6.89 5.71
C PRO A 36 37.69 5.54 6.11
N VAL A 37 39.00 5.53 6.21
CA VAL A 37 39.81 4.35 6.54
C VAL A 37 40.34 4.51 7.96
N LEU A 38 40.12 3.51 8.79
CA LEU A 38 40.59 3.45 10.17
C LEU A 38 41.76 2.46 10.31
N GLU A 39 42.79 2.85 11.05
CA GLU A 39 43.89 1.99 11.49
C GLU A 39 43.89 2.00 13.02
N GLY A 40 43.75 0.82 13.66
CA GLY A 40 43.64 0.72 15.11
C GLY A 40 42.51 1.54 15.73
N GLY A 41 41.42 1.77 14.99
CA GLY A 41 40.26 2.58 15.40
C GLY A 41 40.42 4.09 15.21
N LYS A 42 41.57 4.58 14.72
CA LYS A 42 41.82 6.00 14.44
C LYS A 42 41.77 6.29 12.95
N LEU A 43 41.37 7.50 12.58
CA LEU A 43 41.34 7.94 11.18
C LEU A 43 42.76 7.93 10.59
N ALA A 44 42.98 7.10 9.56
CA ALA A 44 44.27 6.93 8.88
C ALA A 44 44.26 7.43 7.43
N GLY A 45 43.08 7.50 6.81
CA GLY A 45 42.95 7.99 5.44
C GLY A 45 41.51 8.05 4.96
N ILE A 46 41.35 8.40 3.69
CA ILE A 46 40.08 8.36 2.98
C ILE A 46 40.32 7.83 1.57
N ILE A 47 39.48 6.90 1.12
CA ILE A 47 39.56 6.36 -0.24
C ILE A 47 38.32 6.75 -1.04
N SER A 48 38.50 7.33 -2.23
CA SER A 48 37.38 7.77 -3.07
C SER A 48 36.90 6.64 -3.98
N ARG A 49 35.62 6.70 -4.38
CA ARG A 49 35.06 5.77 -5.36
C ARG A 49 35.82 5.75 -6.67
N ARG A 50 36.30 6.92 -7.10
CA ARG A 50 37.10 7.04 -8.31
C ARG A 50 38.42 6.28 -8.19
N ASP A 51 39.07 6.33 -7.03
CA ASP A 51 40.35 5.66 -6.81
C ASP A 51 40.14 4.14 -6.70
N VAL A 52 39.09 3.70 -6.00
CA VAL A 52 38.68 2.29 -5.93
C VAL A 52 38.34 1.74 -7.33
N GLU A 53 37.51 2.43 -8.11
CA GLU A 53 37.13 1.98 -9.46
C GLU A 53 38.36 1.91 -10.39
N LYS A 54 39.26 2.89 -10.33
CA LYS A 54 40.53 2.83 -11.09
C LYS A 54 41.40 1.67 -10.64
N ALA A 55 41.61 1.50 -9.34
CA ALA A 55 42.42 0.42 -8.80
C ALA A 55 41.85 -0.96 -9.22
N PHE A 56 40.52 -1.11 -9.13
CA PHE A 56 39.79 -2.28 -9.59
C PHE A 56 40.00 -2.56 -11.09
N MET A 57 39.83 -1.54 -11.94
CA MET A 57 40.04 -1.67 -13.40
C MET A 57 41.48 -2.06 -13.78
N HIS A 58 42.46 -1.70 -12.95
CA HIS A 58 43.86 -2.08 -13.15
C HIS A 58 44.24 -3.42 -12.49
N GLY A 59 43.26 -4.19 -12.00
CA GLY A 59 43.48 -5.53 -11.43
C GLY A 59 43.98 -5.52 -9.99
N PHE A 60 43.92 -4.40 -9.28
CA PHE A 60 44.34 -4.27 -7.89
C PHE A 60 43.25 -4.62 -6.87
N GLY A 61 42.20 -5.33 -7.27
CA GLY A 61 41.04 -5.66 -6.43
C GLY A 61 41.39 -6.28 -5.07
N LYS A 62 42.39 -7.17 -5.04
CA LYS A 62 42.85 -7.87 -3.83
C LYS A 62 43.80 -7.06 -2.94
N PHE A 63 44.28 -5.91 -3.42
CA PHE A 63 45.20 -5.08 -2.65
C PHE A 63 44.45 -4.32 -1.55
N HIS A 64 45.16 -3.91 -0.51
CA HIS A 64 44.58 -3.21 0.63
C HIS A 64 44.36 -1.73 0.34
N VAL A 65 43.26 -1.16 0.85
CA VAL A 65 42.91 0.25 0.65
C VAL A 65 44.00 1.21 1.15
N LYS A 66 44.80 0.82 2.14
CA LYS A 66 45.89 1.64 2.69
C LYS A 66 46.96 2.04 1.67
N GLU A 67 47.09 1.27 0.59
CA GLU A 67 48.07 1.50 -0.48
C GLU A 67 47.60 2.57 -1.47
N TYR A 68 46.28 2.82 -1.54
CA TYR A 68 45.66 3.71 -2.52
C TYR A 68 44.89 4.89 -1.90
N MET A 69 44.72 4.91 -0.57
CA MET A 69 44.01 5.97 0.13
C MET A 69 44.81 7.28 0.22
N THR A 70 44.09 8.40 0.32
CA THR A 70 44.68 9.68 0.72
C THR A 70 44.87 9.69 2.23
N LYS A 71 46.12 9.85 2.69
CA LYS A 71 46.48 9.86 4.12
C LYS A 71 46.21 11.21 4.81
N ASP A 72 46.45 12.30 4.09
CA ASP A 72 46.21 13.65 4.59
C ASP A 72 44.72 14.00 4.44
N VAL A 73 43.92 13.54 5.41
CA VAL A 73 42.47 13.75 5.39
C VAL A 73 42.14 15.15 5.90
N ILE A 74 41.48 15.93 5.06
CA ILE A 74 40.96 17.25 5.45
C ILE A 74 39.70 17.04 6.29
N THR A 75 39.68 17.67 7.47
CA THR A 75 38.61 17.55 8.47
C THR A 75 38.18 18.92 8.97
N VAL A 76 36.94 19.03 9.43
CA VAL A 76 36.39 20.23 10.09
C VAL A 76 35.85 19.87 11.47
N SER A 77 35.75 20.87 12.35
CA SER A 77 35.07 20.69 13.64
C SER A 77 33.55 20.76 13.46
N GLU A 78 32.78 20.25 14.43
CA GLU A 78 31.31 20.37 14.45
C GLU A 78 30.80 21.81 14.41
N ASN A 79 31.64 22.77 14.80
CA ASN A 79 31.30 24.18 14.89
C ASN A 79 31.69 24.99 13.65
N ALA A 80 32.23 24.34 12.60
CA ALA A 80 32.61 25.03 11.38
C ALA A 80 31.42 25.76 10.74
N SER A 81 31.68 26.83 10.00
CA SER A 81 30.63 27.51 9.24
C SER A 81 30.42 26.87 7.87
N THR A 82 29.28 27.14 7.24
CA THR A 82 29.05 26.74 5.85
C THR A 82 30.07 27.37 4.89
N GLU A 83 30.50 28.58 5.20
CA GLU A 83 31.47 29.38 4.47
C GLU A 83 32.88 28.75 4.56
N ASP A 84 33.26 28.23 5.73
CA ASP A 84 34.52 27.49 5.91
C ASP A 84 34.55 26.23 5.04
N ILE A 85 33.46 25.45 5.03
CA ILE A 85 33.36 24.23 4.24
C ILE A 85 33.40 24.54 2.74
N LEU A 86 32.72 25.59 2.29
CA LEU A 86 32.77 26.05 0.89
C LEU A 86 34.20 26.44 0.50
N SER A 87 34.89 27.16 1.38
CA SER A 87 36.27 27.59 1.16
C SER A 87 37.21 26.38 1.04
N ILE A 88 37.02 25.36 1.89
CA ILE A 88 37.75 24.08 1.79
C ILE A 88 37.44 23.36 0.48
N PHE A 89 36.17 23.28 0.07
CA PHE A 89 35.79 22.62 -1.18
C PHE A 89 36.36 23.31 -2.42
N ALA A 90 36.47 24.64 -2.39
CA ALA A 90 37.04 25.45 -3.45
C ALA A 90 38.59 25.36 -3.46
N ALA A 91 39.24 25.60 -2.32
CA ALA A 91 40.70 25.69 -2.21
C ALA A 91 41.38 24.32 -2.38
N CYS A 92 40.82 23.28 -1.76
CA CYS A 92 41.42 21.95 -1.76
C CYS A 92 40.90 21.06 -2.91
N ASN A 93 39.96 21.56 -3.72
CA ASN A 93 39.27 20.83 -4.78
C ASN A 93 38.71 19.46 -4.36
N ILE A 94 38.26 19.35 -3.11
CA ILE A 94 37.63 18.13 -2.57
C ILE A 94 36.10 18.22 -2.64
N GLY A 95 35.47 17.06 -2.83
CA GLY A 95 34.01 16.95 -2.92
C GLY A 95 33.29 16.71 -1.59
N ARG A 96 34.05 16.49 -0.52
CA ARG A 96 33.56 16.08 0.81
C ARG A 96 34.57 16.41 1.90
N VAL A 97 34.09 16.53 3.14
CA VAL A 97 34.93 16.75 4.32
C VAL A 97 34.37 15.95 5.51
N LEU A 98 35.25 15.42 6.36
CA LEU A 98 34.85 14.74 7.59
C LEU A 98 34.69 15.75 8.73
N VAL A 99 33.64 15.56 9.52
CA VAL A 99 33.38 16.33 10.74
C VAL A 99 33.92 15.52 11.91
N ILE A 100 34.79 16.14 12.70
CA ILE A 100 35.44 15.52 13.87
C ILE A 100 35.06 16.30 15.13
N LYS A 101 34.82 15.56 16.20
CA LYS A 101 34.73 16.08 17.57
C LYS A 101 35.47 15.16 18.52
N ASP A 102 36.28 15.76 19.39
CA ASP A 102 37.06 15.05 20.40
C ASP A 102 37.92 13.90 19.82
N GLY A 103 38.35 14.04 18.57
CA GLY A 103 39.15 13.04 17.84
C GLY A 103 38.34 11.93 17.16
N GLU A 104 37.02 11.91 17.32
CA GLU A 104 36.11 10.95 16.69
C GLU A 104 35.37 11.52 15.48
N ILE A 105 35.08 10.67 14.49
CA ILE A 105 34.32 11.06 13.30
C ILE A 105 32.84 11.14 13.66
N THR A 106 32.27 12.34 13.67
CA THR A 106 30.86 12.58 13.99
C THR A 106 29.99 12.83 12.77
N GLY A 107 30.57 13.04 11.59
CA GLY A 107 29.80 13.19 10.36
C GLY A 107 30.64 13.34 9.10
N ILE A 108 29.96 13.35 7.95
CA ILE A 108 30.55 13.68 6.65
C ILE A 108 29.62 14.64 5.89
N ILE A 109 30.21 15.65 5.25
CA ILE A 109 29.48 16.65 4.46
C ILE A 109 29.99 16.61 3.03
N THR A 110 29.08 16.65 2.06
CA THR A 110 29.42 16.72 0.63
C THR A 110 29.10 18.09 0.02
N ARG A 111 29.67 18.38 -1.16
CA ARG A 111 29.29 19.56 -1.96
C ARG A 111 27.80 19.65 -2.18
N SER A 112 27.14 18.52 -2.45
CA SER A 112 25.68 18.47 -2.65
C SER A 112 24.91 18.86 -1.39
N ASP A 113 25.40 18.49 -0.20
CA ASP A 113 24.76 18.88 1.07
C ASP A 113 24.89 20.39 1.29
N VAL A 114 26.06 20.96 1.06
CA VAL A 114 26.28 22.41 1.18
C VAL A 114 25.46 23.19 0.16
N ILE A 115 25.37 22.74 -1.10
CA ILE A 115 24.50 23.36 -2.10
C ILE A 115 23.03 23.30 -1.65
N SER A 116 22.59 22.16 -1.10
CA SER A 116 21.24 22.04 -0.54
C SER A 116 21.01 22.99 0.63
N MET A 117 22.00 23.17 1.51
CA MET A 117 21.95 24.13 2.62
C MET A 117 21.85 25.57 2.11
N LEU A 118 22.65 25.92 1.09
CA LEU A 118 22.61 27.25 0.46
C LEU A 118 21.29 27.51 -0.24
N TYR A 119 20.75 26.51 -0.96
CA TYR A 119 19.45 26.62 -1.60
C TYR A 119 18.35 26.84 -0.56
N ASN A 120 18.35 26.08 0.53
CA ASN A 120 17.41 26.26 1.64
C ASN A 120 17.59 27.63 2.34
N LYS A 121 18.82 28.15 2.42
CA LYS A 121 19.11 29.52 2.91
C LYS A 121 18.64 30.60 1.93
N LEU A 122 18.69 30.37 0.62
CA LEU A 122 18.23 31.34 -0.38
C LEU A 122 16.72 31.34 -0.52
N ASP A 123 16.08 30.18 -0.33
CA ASP A 123 14.63 30.00 -0.32
C ASP A 123 14.04 30.25 1.08
N LEU A 124 14.62 31.18 1.88
CA LEU A 124 14.21 31.58 3.25
C LEU A 124 12.83 32.28 3.32
N LYS A 125 11.86 31.73 2.61
CA LYS A 125 10.54 31.40 3.15
C LYS A 125 10.28 29.92 2.87
N GLY A 126 11.02 29.02 3.54
CA GLY A 126 10.69 27.60 3.55
C GLY A 126 9.21 27.48 3.92
N ASP A 127 8.42 26.76 3.12
CA ASP A 127 6.99 26.71 3.37
C ASP A 127 6.75 26.14 4.76
N ASN A 128 6.21 26.99 5.64
CA ASN A 128 5.81 26.55 6.94
C ASN A 128 4.33 26.15 6.88
N LEU A 129 4.05 24.86 7.06
CA LEU A 129 2.73 24.28 7.05
C LEU A 129 2.04 24.33 8.42
N LYS A 130 2.60 25.04 9.40
CA LYS A 130 2.01 25.23 10.74
C LYS A 130 0.57 25.71 10.67
N ASN A 131 0.25 26.70 9.85
CA ASN A 131 -1.13 27.18 9.71
C ASN A 131 -2.09 26.07 9.23
N LYS A 132 -1.63 25.18 8.35
CA LYS A 132 -2.42 24.02 7.91
C LYS A 132 -2.57 23.00 9.04
N ILE A 133 -1.50 22.72 9.78
CA ILE A 133 -1.54 21.84 10.97
C ILE A 133 -2.49 22.43 12.05
N ASP A 134 -2.45 23.74 12.25
CA ASP A 134 -3.29 24.44 13.21
C ASP A 134 -4.78 24.39 12.85
N SER A 135 -5.10 24.26 11.56
CA SER A 135 -6.46 24.08 11.06
C SER A 135 -6.99 22.64 11.15
N MET A 136 -6.14 21.67 11.53
CA MET A 136 -6.53 20.27 11.68
C MET A 136 -7.38 20.04 12.95
N PRO A 137 -8.09 18.91 13.05
CA PRO A 137 -8.80 18.54 14.27
C PRO A 137 -7.90 18.61 15.51
N LEU A 138 -8.45 19.16 16.60
CA LEU A 138 -7.71 19.45 17.84
C LEU A 138 -6.91 18.24 18.36
N LYS A 139 -7.46 17.02 18.23
CA LYS A 139 -6.78 15.77 18.58
C LYS A 139 -5.48 15.59 17.80
N VAL A 140 -5.52 15.68 16.47
CA VAL A 140 -4.33 15.51 15.60
C VAL A 140 -3.31 16.61 15.86
N LYS A 141 -3.77 17.85 15.96
CA LYS A 141 -2.92 19.00 16.29
C LYS A 141 -2.14 18.75 17.58
N ASN A 142 -2.84 18.46 18.68
CA ASN A 142 -2.21 18.27 19.99
C ASN A 142 -1.20 17.11 20.00
N LEU A 143 -1.50 16.02 19.27
CA LEU A 143 -0.59 14.89 19.14
C LEU A 143 0.72 15.28 18.44
N LEU A 144 0.66 16.09 17.37
CA LEU A 144 1.85 16.54 16.65
C LEU A 144 2.70 17.51 17.49
N TYR A 145 2.06 18.43 18.22
CA TYR A 145 2.76 19.32 19.15
C TYR A 145 3.46 18.53 20.26
N SER A 146 2.74 17.62 20.91
CA SER A 146 3.32 16.80 21.99
C SER A 146 4.45 15.88 21.49
N ALA A 147 4.34 15.36 20.26
CA ALA A 147 5.41 14.59 19.65
C ALA A 147 6.70 15.41 19.51
N GLY A 148 6.58 16.68 19.12
CA GLY A 148 7.68 17.65 19.09
C GLY A 148 8.36 17.86 20.43
N GLU A 149 7.57 18.20 21.45
CA GLU A 149 8.07 18.47 22.81
C GLU A 149 8.78 17.26 23.43
N ILE A 150 8.22 16.05 23.23
CA ILE A 150 8.81 14.81 23.74
C ILE A 150 10.14 14.50 23.05
N ALA A 151 10.23 14.77 21.74
CA ALA A 151 11.46 14.57 20.99
C ALA A 151 12.54 15.58 21.40
N ASP A 152 12.17 16.85 21.61
CA ASP A 152 13.08 17.89 22.12
C ASP A 152 13.65 17.49 23.50
N GLY A 153 12.80 16.99 24.40
CA GLY A 153 13.24 16.47 25.71
C GLY A 153 14.09 15.19 25.67
N LEU A 154 14.19 14.55 24.50
CA LEU A 154 15.08 13.41 24.23
C LEU A 154 16.33 13.82 23.42
N GLY A 155 16.40 15.06 22.93
CA GLY A 155 17.44 15.50 21.99
C GLY A 155 17.33 14.82 20.61
N TYR A 156 16.13 14.40 20.20
CA TYR A 156 15.87 13.74 18.92
C TYR A 156 15.20 14.68 17.92
N SER A 157 15.49 14.49 16.64
CA SER A 157 14.74 15.14 15.55
C SER A 157 13.54 14.28 15.17
N ILE A 158 12.38 14.90 15.00
CA ILE A 158 11.14 14.21 14.68
C ILE A 158 10.40 14.88 13.53
N TYR A 159 9.85 14.03 12.67
CA TYR A 159 9.18 14.43 11.45
C TYR A 159 7.89 13.65 11.26
N VAL A 160 6.84 14.30 10.75
CA VAL A 160 5.72 13.59 10.11
C VAL A 160 6.01 13.48 8.62
N VAL A 161 5.81 12.31 8.03
CA VAL A 161 6.31 11.99 6.68
C VAL A 161 5.23 11.40 5.77
N GLY A 162 5.54 11.30 4.49
CA GLY A 162 4.82 10.42 3.57
C GLY A 162 3.44 10.94 3.15
N GLY A 163 2.45 10.04 3.21
CA GLY A 163 1.10 10.32 2.73
C GLY A 163 0.42 11.47 3.47
N PHE A 164 0.73 11.63 4.76
CA PHE A 164 0.22 12.73 5.58
C PHE A 164 0.57 14.09 5.01
N VAL A 165 1.86 14.31 4.70
CA VAL A 165 2.38 15.59 4.18
C VAL A 165 1.76 15.91 2.82
N ARG A 166 1.69 14.92 1.92
CA ARG A 166 1.06 15.06 0.59
C ARG A 166 -0.41 15.46 0.72
N ASP A 167 -1.16 14.75 1.55
CA ASP A 167 -2.60 14.95 1.69
C ASP A 167 -2.91 16.30 2.37
N LEU A 168 -2.09 16.72 3.33
CA LEU A 168 -2.14 18.06 3.92
C LEU A 168 -1.89 19.17 2.88
N ILE A 169 -0.92 18.98 1.98
CA ILE A 169 -0.66 19.92 0.89
C ILE A 169 -1.86 19.98 -0.06
N LEU A 170 -2.46 18.83 -0.38
CA LEU A 170 -3.66 18.69 -1.23
C LEU A 170 -4.97 19.14 -0.56
N GLY A 171 -4.96 19.50 0.72
CA GLY A 171 -6.16 19.90 1.47
C GLY A 171 -7.12 18.74 1.75
N LYS A 172 -6.62 17.51 1.78
CA LYS A 172 -7.40 16.32 2.14
C LYS A 172 -7.21 16.03 3.63
N SER A 173 -8.30 15.66 4.31
CA SER A 173 -8.20 15.12 5.66
C SER A 173 -7.63 13.70 5.61
N THR A 174 -6.54 13.47 6.35
CA THR A 174 -6.00 12.14 6.60
C THR A 174 -5.66 12.00 8.07
N PHE A 175 -5.86 10.79 8.58
CA PHE A 175 -5.64 10.42 9.98
C PHE A 175 -4.47 9.44 10.13
N ASP A 176 -3.85 9.02 9.01
CA ASP A 176 -2.69 8.13 9.03
C ASP A 176 -1.44 8.98 9.32
N ILE A 177 -1.02 8.99 10.59
CA ILE A 177 0.16 9.72 11.05
C ILE A 177 1.35 8.77 11.10
N ASP A 178 2.29 8.99 10.18
CA ASP A 178 3.59 8.33 10.15
C ASP A 178 4.65 9.28 10.73
N LEU A 179 5.22 8.93 11.88
CA LEU A 179 6.30 9.66 12.52
C LEU A 179 7.65 8.99 12.25
N VAL A 180 8.63 9.77 11.80
CA VAL A 180 10.02 9.35 11.66
C VAL A 180 10.87 10.09 12.68
N VAL A 181 11.63 9.32 13.45
CA VAL A 181 12.54 9.83 14.49
C VAL A 181 13.98 9.55 14.06
N VAL A 182 14.81 10.60 14.05
CA VAL A 182 16.26 10.47 13.94
C VAL A 182 16.79 10.27 15.37
N GLY A 183 16.79 9.01 15.81
CA GLY A 183 17.02 8.61 17.20
C GLY A 183 16.51 7.18 17.42
N ASP A 184 16.18 6.83 18.66
CA ASP A 184 15.55 5.53 18.94
C ASP A 184 14.02 5.66 19.00
N ALA A 185 13.34 5.17 17.94
CA ALA A 185 11.88 5.17 17.86
C ALA A 185 11.22 4.41 19.02
N HIS A 186 11.87 3.38 19.55
CA HIS A 186 11.29 2.58 20.64
C HIS A 186 11.27 3.35 21.96
N THR A 187 12.36 4.04 22.27
CA THR A 187 12.44 4.94 23.43
C THR A 187 11.46 6.10 23.29
N PHE A 188 11.35 6.70 22.11
CA PHE A 188 10.36 7.74 21.83
C PHE A 188 8.92 7.22 22.02
N ALA A 189 8.55 6.10 21.37
CA ALA A 189 7.22 5.53 21.42
C ALA A 189 6.78 5.17 22.85
N LYS A 190 7.71 4.65 23.68
CA LYS A 190 7.45 4.39 25.10
C LYS A 190 7.10 5.67 25.87
N LYS A 191 7.87 6.76 25.69
CA LYS A 191 7.57 8.04 26.35
C LYS A 191 6.25 8.61 25.83
N PHE A 192 6.06 8.63 24.51
CA PHE A 192 4.86 9.12 23.86
C PHE A 192 3.58 8.41 24.34
N SER A 193 3.65 7.09 24.44
CA SER A 193 2.56 6.25 24.96
C SER A 193 2.23 6.52 26.43
N LYS A 194 3.22 6.81 27.27
CA LYS A 194 2.98 7.18 28.68
C LYS A 194 2.26 8.51 28.80
N CYS A 195 2.62 9.51 27.99
CA CYS A 195 1.99 10.83 27.98
C CYS A 195 0.52 10.77 27.50
N HIS A 196 0.21 9.88 26.55
CA HIS A 196 -1.11 9.79 25.92
C HIS A 196 -1.92 8.55 26.31
N LYS A 197 -1.53 7.86 27.40
CA LYS A 197 -2.19 6.63 27.90
C LYS A 197 -2.36 5.50 26.86
N GLY A 198 -1.51 5.48 25.84
CA GLY A 198 -1.56 4.50 24.76
C GLY A 198 -0.97 3.13 25.12
N LYS A 199 -1.06 2.20 24.17
CA LYS A 199 -0.35 0.90 24.18
C LYS A 199 0.64 0.85 23.02
N VAL A 200 1.88 0.44 23.31
CA VAL A 200 2.92 0.26 22.28
C VAL A 200 3.01 -1.19 21.84
N THR A 201 2.93 -1.42 20.54
CA THR A 201 3.30 -2.70 19.91
C THR A 201 4.64 -2.53 19.22
N LYS A 202 5.61 -3.39 19.56
CA LYS A 202 6.94 -3.34 18.94
C LYS A 202 7.05 -4.31 17.77
N HIS A 203 7.76 -3.88 16.74
CA HIS A 203 8.14 -4.73 15.61
C HIS A 203 9.65 -4.67 15.41
N GLU A 204 10.37 -5.58 16.09
CA GLU A 204 11.84 -5.57 16.16
C GLU A 204 12.50 -5.73 14.78
N LYS A 205 11.90 -6.53 13.89
CA LYS A 205 12.44 -6.82 12.55
C LYS A 205 12.65 -5.58 11.67
N PHE A 206 11.92 -4.49 11.94
CA PHE A 206 11.95 -3.27 11.13
C PHE A 206 12.27 -2.01 11.93
N GLN A 207 12.61 -2.14 13.21
CA GLN A 207 12.81 -1.02 14.15
C GLN A 207 11.62 -0.03 14.15
N THR A 208 10.41 -0.57 14.08
CA THR A 208 9.16 0.19 14.10
C THR A 208 8.38 -0.08 15.38
N ALA A 209 7.61 0.92 15.81
CA ALA A 209 6.70 0.82 16.93
C ALA A 209 5.36 1.45 16.55
N THR A 210 4.27 0.73 16.78
CA THR A 210 2.92 1.26 16.58
C THR A 210 2.36 1.63 17.94
N VAL A 211 1.96 2.89 18.11
CA VAL A 211 1.29 3.38 19.32
C VAL A 211 -0.21 3.43 19.05
N LYS A 212 -0.95 2.58 19.77
CA LYS A 212 -2.41 2.61 19.80
C LYS A 212 -2.86 3.56 20.90
N LEU A 213 -3.60 4.60 20.54
CA LEU A 213 -4.20 5.58 21.45
C LEU A 213 -5.68 5.26 21.70
N ASP A 214 -6.31 6.05 22.57
CA ASP A 214 -7.76 6.00 22.79
C ASP A 214 -8.54 6.22 21.48
N ASP A 215 -9.68 5.54 21.34
CA ASP A 215 -10.55 5.48 20.15
C ASP A 215 -10.00 4.72 18.93
N ASP A 216 -9.19 3.67 19.14
CA ASP A 216 -8.58 2.88 18.04
C ASP A 216 -7.79 3.76 17.04
N PHE A 217 -7.19 4.85 17.51
CA PHE A 217 -6.31 5.69 16.71
C PHE A 217 -4.88 5.13 16.75
N TYR A 218 -4.27 4.93 15.58
CA TYR A 218 -2.94 4.33 15.45
C TYR A 218 -1.94 5.36 14.95
N ILE A 219 -0.76 5.41 15.57
CA ILE A 219 0.39 6.20 15.12
C ILE A 219 1.55 5.25 14.92
N ASP A 220 2.13 5.28 13.71
CA ASP A 220 3.32 4.51 13.40
C ASP A 220 4.56 5.37 13.63
N VAL A 221 5.48 4.86 14.44
CA VAL A 221 6.76 5.49 14.75
C VAL A 221 7.88 4.64 14.19
N VAL A 222 8.72 5.24 13.35
CA VAL A 222 9.79 4.57 12.62
C VAL A 222 11.12 5.27 12.90
N THR A 223 12.17 4.49 13.12
CA THR A 223 13.53 5.04 13.17
C THR A 223 13.99 5.39 11.76
N ALA A 224 14.52 6.59 11.55
CA ALA A 224 15.09 6.99 10.27
C ALA A 224 16.16 5.98 9.83
N ARG A 225 15.99 5.46 8.61
CA ARG A 225 16.76 4.32 8.14
C ARG A 225 17.10 4.41 6.67
N LYS A 226 18.22 3.80 6.32
CA LYS A 226 18.63 3.54 4.96
C LYS A 226 18.27 2.11 4.59
N GLU A 227 17.75 1.93 3.38
CA GLU A 227 17.42 0.61 2.83
C GLU A 227 18.40 0.24 1.72
N TYR A 228 18.81 -1.04 1.71
CA TYR A 228 19.59 -1.63 0.65
C TYR A 228 18.92 -2.91 0.14
N TYR A 229 18.98 -3.14 -1.17
CA TYR A 229 18.41 -4.29 -1.85
C TYR A 229 19.55 -5.13 -2.41
N GLU A 230 19.71 -6.36 -1.91
CA GLU A 230 20.78 -7.27 -2.37
C GLU A 230 20.61 -7.65 -3.86
N TYR A 231 19.36 -7.80 -4.29
CA TYR A 231 19.00 -8.06 -5.68
C TYR A 231 17.61 -7.49 -6.01
N PRO A 232 17.29 -7.28 -7.30
CA PRO A 232 16.00 -6.73 -7.74
C PRO A 232 14.80 -7.51 -7.19
N GLY A 233 13.90 -6.84 -6.46
CA GLY A 233 12.70 -7.44 -5.87
C GLY A 233 12.88 -8.09 -4.49
N ALA A 234 14.10 -8.10 -3.94
CA ALA A 234 14.39 -8.60 -2.59
C ALA A 234 13.70 -7.77 -1.50
N LEU A 235 13.63 -8.31 -0.29
CA LEU A 235 13.31 -7.51 0.90
C LEU A 235 14.52 -6.64 1.26
N PRO A 236 14.31 -5.39 1.69
CA PRO A 236 15.41 -4.51 2.03
C PRO A 236 16.06 -4.88 3.37
N THR A 237 17.38 -4.73 3.44
CA THR A 237 18.14 -4.69 4.70
C THR A 237 18.16 -3.26 5.22
N VAL A 238 18.00 -3.08 6.53
CA VAL A 238 17.83 -1.77 7.19
C VAL A 238 19.02 -1.40 8.07
N GLU A 239 19.52 -0.18 7.91
CA GLU A 239 20.53 0.44 8.79
C GLU A 239 20.03 1.81 9.27
N ARG A 240 20.50 2.28 10.43
CA ARG A 240 20.17 3.65 10.92
C ARG A 240 20.69 4.68 9.92
N GLY A 241 19.90 5.71 9.65
CA GLY A 241 20.25 6.75 8.68
C GLY A 241 19.65 8.10 9.01
N THR A 242 19.86 9.05 8.09
CA THR A 242 19.31 10.41 8.21
C THR A 242 17.86 10.48 7.71
N ILE A 243 17.19 11.61 7.95
CA ILE A 243 15.87 11.86 7.33
C ILE A 243 15.96 11.86 5.80
N LYS A 244 17.08 12.33 5.23
CA LYS A 244 17.33 12.32 3.79
C LYS A 244 17.37 10.89 3.25
N ASP A 245 18.04 9.97 3.94
CA ASP A 245 18.07 8.54 3.58
C ASP A 245 16.67 7.90 3.66
N ASP A 246 15.89 8.21 4.70
CA ASP A 246 14.52 7.69 4.86
C ASP A 246 13.56 8.20 3.77
N LEU A 247 13.73 9.45 3.34
CA LEU A 247 12.94 10.00 2.24
C LEU A 247 13.39 9.43 0.89
N PHE A 248 14.68 9.18 0.69
CA PHE A 248 15.23 8.64 -0.56
C PHE A 248 14.72 7.23 -0.90
N ARG A 249 14.56 6.37 0.11
CA ARG A 249 14.10 4.99 -0.09
C ARG A 249 12.63 4.86 -0.48
N ARG A 250 11.86 5.96 -0.48
CA ARG A 250 10.43 5.95 -0.79
C ARG A 250 10.16 5.76 -2.28
N ASP A 251 8.89 5.66 -2.64
CA ASP A 251 8.47 5.30 -3.99
C ASP A 251 8.48 6.49 -4.97
N PHE A 252 7.84 7.59 -4.58
CA PHE A 252 7.65 8.77 -5.42
C PHE A 252 7.96 10.07 -4.69
N THR A 253 8.36 11.09 -5.44
CA THR A 253 8.70 12.43 -4.93
C THR A 253 7.57 13.04 -4.09
N VAL A 254 6.32 12.87 -4.54
CA VAL A 254 5.11 13.35 -3.85
C VAL A 254 4.89 12.67 -2.50
N ASN A 255 5.55 11.54 -2.22
CA ASN A 255 5.50 10.81 -0.96
C ASN A 255 6.83 10.91 -0.17
N SER A 256 7.83 11.63 -0.68
CA SER A 256 9.15 11.77 -0.07
C SER A 256 9.38 13.16 0.50
N MET A 257 8.35 13.69 1.18
CA MET A 257 8.43 14.94 1.94
C MET A 257 8.20 14.67 3.42
N ALA A 258 8.71 15.57 4.25
CA ALA A 258 8.58 15.53 5.69
C ALA A 258 8.21 16.91 6.24
N ILE A 259 7.55 16.96 7.39
CA ILE A 259 7.34 18.20 8.14
C ILE A 259 7.98 18.02 9.51
N ARG A 260 8.85 18.96 9.90
CA ARG A 260 9.53 18.94 11.20
C ARG A 260 8.55 19.31 12.32
N LEU A 261 8.58 18.54 13.41
CA LEU A 261 7.69 18.75 14.57
C LEU A 261 8.42 19.28 15.81
N ASN A 262 9.76 19.41 15.80
CA ASN A 262 10.50 20.03 16.90
C ASN A 262 10.06 21.49 17.13
N SER A 263 10.04 21.96 18.38
CA SER A 263 9.39 23.22 18.76
C SER A 263 9.98 24.45 18.05
N GLY A 264 11.30 24.49 17.87
CA GLY A 264 12.00 25.60 17.20
C GLY A 264 11.74 25.68 15.68
N TYR A 265 11.28 24.58 15.08
CA TYR A 265 11.13 24.43 13.62
C TYR A 265 9.75 23.87 13.25
N PHE A 266 8.77 24.01 14.13
CA PHE A 266 7.49 23.37 13.97
C PHE A 266 6.81 23.82 12.67
N GLY A 267 6.43 22.84 11.84
CA GLY A 267 5.75 23.08 10.58
C GLY A 267 6.68 23.30 9.38
N GLU A 268 8.00 23.28 9.56
CA GLU A 268 8.96 23.40 8.46
C GLU A 268 8.84 22.22 7.49
N LEU A 269 8.53 22.50 6.21
CA LEU A 269 8.50 21.50 5.14
C LEU A 269 9.92 21.17 4.67
N VAL A 270 10.28 19.89 4.74
CA VAL A 270 11.52 19.32 4.22
C VAL A 270 11.20 18.57 2.92
N ASP A 271 11.69 19.10 1.79
CA ASP A 271 11.51 18.53 0.46
C ASP A 271 12.84 18.54 -0.33
N PHE A 272 13.61 17.46 -0.23
CA PHE A 272 14.89 17.32 -0.94
C PHE A 272 14.73 16.96 -2.43
N TYR A 273 13.56 16.46 -2.83
CA TYR A 273 13.38 15.81 -4.14
C TYR A 273 12.38 16.54 -5.05
N GLY A 274 11.77 17.62 -4.59
CA GLY A 274 10.83 18.45 -5.36
C GLY A 274 9.41 17.88 -5.38
N GLY A 275 9.00 17.15 -4.34
CA GLY A 275 7.65 16.62 -4.20
C GLY A 275 6.56 17.69 -4.24
N LYS A 276 6.81 18.88 -3.68
CA LYS A 276 5.84 20.01 -3.72
C LYS A 276 5.60 20.48 -5.15
N LYS A 277 6.67 20.59 -5.95
CA LYS A 277 6.60 20.97 -7.36
C LYS A 277 5.82 19.93 -8.16
N ASP A 278 6.06 18.65 -7.90
CA ASP A 278 5.38 17.55 -8.59
C ASP A 278 3.89 17.47 -8.21
N ILE A 279 3.52 17.77 -6.96
CA ILE A 279 2.10 17.94 -6.56
C ILE A 279 1.45 19.07 -7.35
N LYS A 280 2.12 20.24 -7.45
CA LYS A 280 1.61 21.39 -8.20
C LYS A 280 1.42 21.06 -9.69
N ASN A 281 2.36 20.31 -10.27
CA ASN A 281 2.32 19.88 -11.66
C ASN A 281 1.43 18.64 -11.89
N LYS A 282 0.87 18.04 -10.83
CA LYS A 282 0.11 16.78 -10.86
C LYS A 282 0.90 15.64 -11.51
N GLN A 283 2.16 15.46 -11.10
CA GLN A 283 3.08 14.47 -11.65
C GLN A 283 3.44 13.39 -10.62
N ILE A 284 3.54 12.15 -11.09
CA ILE A 284 4.14 11.03 -10.35
C ILE A 284 5.53 10.78 -10.92
N ARG A 285 6.56 11.02 -10.10
CA ARG A 285 7.97 10.89 -10.46
C ARG A 285 8.70 10.02 -9.45
N ILE A 286 9.55 9.11 -9.94
CA ILE A 286 10.43 8.27 -9.10
C ILE A 286 11.64 9.07 -8.61
N LEU A 287 12.22 8.67 -7.46
CA LEU A 287 13.39 9.36 -6.89
C LEU A 287 14.70 9.04 -7.62
N HIS A 288 14.83 7.84 -8.18
CA HIS A 288 16.01 7.38 -8.90
C HIS A 288 15.65 6.37 -10.00
N ASN A 289 16.57 6.19 -10.95
CA ASN A 289 16.34 5.37 -12.16
C ASN A 289 16.12 3.88 -11.86
N LEU A 290 16.63 3.38 -10.73
CA LEU A 290 16.53 1.98 -10.33
C LEU A 290 15.27 1.67 -9.49
N SER A 291 14.40 2.66 -9.24
CA SER A 291 13.23 2.53 -8.35
C SER A 291 12.36 1.30 -8.65
N PHE A 292 12.02 1.07 -9.92
CA PHE A 292 11.20 -0.08 -10.32
C PHE A 292 11.97 -1.40 -10.38
N ILE A 293 13.30 -1.35 -10.37
CA ILE A 293 14.16 -2.55 -10.36
C ILE A 293 14.35 -3.01 -8.91
N GLU A 294 14.68 -2.09 -8.00
CA GLU A 294 14.80 -2.36 -6.57
C GLU A 294 13.48 -2.88 -6.00
N ASP A 295 12.37 -2.18 -6.30
CA ASP A 295 11.04 -2.59 -5.86
C ASP A 295 10.00 -2.52 -6.99
N PRO A 296 9.77 -3.63 -7.72
CA PRO A 296 8.80 -3.68 -8.81
C PRO A 296 7.35 -3.45 -8.38
N THR A 297 7.01 -3.56 -7.09
CA THR A 297 5.65 -3.25 -6.61
C THR A 297 5.28 -1.77 -6.82
N ARG A 298 6.29 -0.89 -6.92
CA ARG A 298 6.12 0.53 -7.25
C ARG A 298 5.46 0.76 -8.59
N ILE A 299 5.56 -0.18 -9.53
CA ILE A 299 4.86 -0.11 -10.83
C ILE A 299 3.34 -0.07 -10.61
N ILE A 300 2.82 -0.98 -9.78
CA ILE A 300 1.39 -1.08 -9.47
C ILE A 300 0.95 0.16 -8.66
N ARG A 301 1.79 0.61 -7.73
CA ARG A 301 1.55 1.82 -6.93
C ARG A 301 1.50 3.09 -7.77
N ALA A 302 2.36 3.22 -8.78
CA ALA A 302 2.39 4.37 -9.69
C ALA A 302 1.04 4.54 -10.39
N VAL A 303 0.52 3.45 -10.96
CA VAL A 303 -0.79 3.44 -11.63
C VAL A 303 -1.94 3.73 -10.65
N ARG A 304 -1.86 3.15 -9.44
CA ARG A 304 -2.85 3.43 -8.38
C ARG A 304 -2.87 4.91 -8.01
N PHE A 305 -1.71 5.54 -7.80
CA PHE A 305 -1.62 6.95 -7.43
C PHE A 305 -1.95 7.90 -8.58
N GLU A 306 -1.61 7.54 -9.82
CA GLU A 306 -2.00 8.26 -11.03
C GLU A 306 -3.52 8.50 -11.03
N LYS A 307 -4.31 7.43 -10.87
CA LYS A 307 -5.79 7.53 -10.87
C LYS A 307 -6.37 8.06 -9.56
N ARG A 308 -5.83 7.68 -8.40
CA ARG A 308 -6.32 8.14 -7.10
C ARG A 308 -6.25 9.66 -6.92
N TYR A 309 -5.19 10.29 -7.41
CA TYR A 309 -4.98 11.74 -7.30
C TYR A 309 -5.31 12.52 -8.57
N GLY A 310 -5.59 11.83 -9.68
CA GLY A 310 -5.76 12.47 -10.99
C GLY A 310 -4.46 13.10 -11.49
N PHE A 311 -3.33 12.47 -11.16
CA PHE A 311 -2.01 12.87 -11.61
C PHE A 311 -1.66 12.15 -12.91
N LYS A 312 -0.53 12.49 -13.51
CA LYS A 312 0.05 11.78 -14.66
C LYS A 312 1.44 11.28 -14.29
N ILE A 313 1.78 10.07 -14.72
CA ILE A 313 3.16 9.60 -14.60
C ILE A 313 4.05 10.47 -15.50
N GLU A 314 5.16 10.97 -14.95
CA GLU A 314 6.13 11.76 -15.71
C GLU A 314 6.70 10.91 -16.86
N LYS A 315 6.88 11.49 -18.04
CA LYS A 315 7.32 10.78 -19.27
C LYS A 315 8.50 9.84 -19.04
N ARG A 316 9.57 10.32 -18.39
CA ARG A 316 10.76 9.52 -18.11
C ARG A 316 10.48 8.40 -17.10
N THR A 317 9.68 8.68 -16.09
CA THR A 317 9.19 7.67 -15.13
C THR A 317 8.36 6.59 -15.83
N GLU A 318 7.51 6.96 -16.80
CA GLU A 318 6.73 6.01 -17.60
C GLU A 318 7.63 5.13 -18.50
N GLU A 319 8.70 5.70 -19.08
CA GLU A 319 9.70 4.94 -19.83
C GLU A 319 10.38 3.87 -18.95
N PHE A 320 10.83 4.25 -17.74
CA PHE A 320 11.40 3.28 -16.79
C PHE A 320 10.39 2.20 -16.37
N LEU A 321 9.12 2.58 -16.17
CA LEU A 321 8.04 1.65 -15.86
C LEU A 321 7.86 0.63 -16.99
N LYS A 322 7.73 1.09 -18.24
CA LYS A 322 7.56 0.22 -19.41
C LYS A 322 8.74 -0.73 -19.58
N ASN A 323 9.96 -0.23 -19.42
CA ASN A 323 11.17 -1.05 -19.48
C ASN A 323 11.19 -2.13 -18.38
N ALA A 324 10.76 -1.79 -17.17
CA ALA A 324 10.71 -2.73 -16.06
C ALA A 324 9.64 -3.83 -16.28
N VAL A 325 8.48 -3.47 -16.84
CA VAL A 325 7.42 -4.42 -17.22
C VAL A 325 7.88 -5.33 -18.36
N PHE A 326 8.50 -4.76 -19.40
CA PHE A 326 9.05 -5.51 -20.54
C PHE A 326 10.10 -6.54 -20.09
N SER A 327 11.00 -6.11 -19.20
CA SER A 327 12.07 -6.96 -18.63
C SER A 327 11.56 -7.97 -17.58
N ASN A 328 10.24 -8.05 -17.37
CA ASN A 328 9.58 -9.01 -16.49
C ASN A 328 10.02 -8.93 -15.01
N PHE A 329 10.44 -7.75 -14.51
CA PHE A 329 10.86 -7.61 -13.11
C PHE A 329 9.73 -7.89 -12.10
N LEU A 330 8.47 -7.69 -12.50
CA LEU A 330 7.31 -8.04 -11.67
C LEU A 330 7.28 -9.52 -11.25
N SER A 331 7.82 -10.43 -12.08
CA SER A 331 7.89 -11.86 -11.76
C SER A 331 8.87 -12.19 -10.62
N ARG A 332 9.80 -11.28 -10.30
CA ARG A 332 10.78 -11.45 -9.22
C ARG A 332 10.21 -11.11 -7.84
N VAL A 333 9.02 -10.53 -7.79
CA VAL A 333 8.35 -10.17 -6.54
C VAL A 333 7.45 -11.31 -6.08
N SER A 334 7.43 -11.57 -4.77
CA SER A 334 6.50 -12.51 -4.15
C SER A 334 5.04 -12.17 -4.51
N VAL A 335 4.25 -13.20 -4.82
CA VAL A 335 2.83 -13.08 -5.20
C VAL A 335 2.02 -12.36 -4.13
N GLU A 336 2.35 -12.52 -2.85
CA GLU A 336 1.71 -11.87 -1.71
C GLU A 336 1.80 -10.35 -1.77
N ARG A 337 2.97 -9.81 -2.15
CA ARG A 337 3.20 -8.36 -2.27
C ARG A 337 2.45 -7.78 -3.48
N ILE A 338 2.43 -8.52 -4.59
CA ILE A 338 1.62 -8.14 -5.78
C ILE A 338 0.15 -8.10 -5.39
N ASN A 339 -0.36 -9.16 -4.76
CA ASN A 339 -1.75 -9.26 -4.34
C ASN A 339 -2.10 -8.13 -3.36
N HIS A 340 -1.21 -7.79 -2.42
CA HIS A 340 -1.44 -6.69 -1.47
C HIS A 340 -1.73 -5.37 -2.20
N GLU A 341 -0.92 -4.99 -3.20
CA GLU A 341 -1.14 -3.77 -3.97
C GLU A 341 -2.38 -3.88 -4.87
N VAL A 342 -2.68 -5.05 -5.44
CA VAL A 342 -3.90 -5.27 -6.23
C VAL A 342 -5.15 -5.14 -5.35
N PHE A 343 -5.17 -5.73 -4.16
CA PHE A 343 -6.28 -5.56 -3.22
C PHE A 343 -6.42 -4.11 -2.74
N ALA A 344 -5.32 -3.36 -2.64
CA ALA A 344 -5.39 -1.92 -2.41
C ALA A 344 -6.07 -1.20 -3.59
N ILE A 345 -5.78 -1.58 -4.83
CA ILE A 345 -6.48 -1.06 -6.04
C ILE A 345 -7.98 -1.34 -5.97
N LEU A 346 -8.40 -2.56 -5.62
CA LEU A 346 -9.82 -2.94 -5.58
C LEU A 346 -10.62 -2.13 -4.55
N LYS A 347 -9.96 -1.50 -3.57
CA LYS A 347 -10.58 -0.61 -2.58
C LYS A 347 -10.73 0.84 -3.06
N GLU A 348 -9.94 1.27 -4.04
CA GLU A 348 -9.95 2.65 -4.56
C GLU A 348 -11.32 3.04 -5.16
N LYS A 349 -11.61 4.35 -5.27
CA LYS A 349 -12.93 4.82 -5.72
C LYS A 349 -13.31 4.31 -7.12
N LYS A 350 -12.35 4.27 -8.04
CA LYS A 350 -12.54 3.87 -9.44
C LYS A 350 -11.56 2.76 -9.85
N PRO A 351 -11.76 1.51 -9.40
CA PRO A 351 -10.83 0.42 -9.69
C PRO A 351 -10.76 0.09 -11.19
N TRP A 352 -11.84 0.27 -11.95
CA TRP A 352 -11.87 -0.03 -13.39
C TRP A 352 -10.91 0.84 -14.20
N GLU A 353 -10.79 2.14 -13.89
CA GLU A 353 -9.81 3.03 -14.54
C GLU A 353 -8.36 2.61 -14.26
N ILE A 354 -8.10 2.07 -13.07
CA ILE A 354 -6.78 1.56 -12.69
C ILE A 354 -6.48 0.26 -13.43
N VAL A 355 -7.44 -0.67 -13.48
CA VAL A 355 -7.30 -1.95 -14.20
C VAL A 355 -7.09 -1.71 -15.69
N ALA A 356 -7.85 -0.79 -16.30
CA ALA A 356 -7.65 -0.38 -17.70
C ALA A 356 -6.24 0.15 -17.94
N ARG A 357 -5.75 1.04 -17.06
CA ARG A 357 -4.38 1.56 -17.15
C ARG A 357 -3.31 0.49 -16.93
N MET A 358 -3.55 -0.50 -16.09
CA MET A 358 -2.65 -1.65 -15.93
C MET A 358 -2.57 -2.49 -17.20
N HIS A 359 -3.68 -2.68 -17.90
CA HIS A 359 -3.72 -3.35 -19.20
C HIS A 359 -2.97 -2.55 -20.27
N GLU A 360 -3.21 -1.24 -20.38
CA GLU A 360 -2.49 -0.35 -21.32
C GLU A 360 -0.96 -0.43 -21.17
N LEU A 361 -0.49 -0.59 -19.94
CA LEU A 361 0.95 -0.66 -19.63
C LEU A 361 1.50 -2.10 -19.67
N GLY A 362 0.70 -3.10 -20.02
CA GLY A 362 1.09 -4.51 -20.08
C GLY A 362 1.33 -5.15 -18.71
N ILE A 363 0.90 -4.51 -17.62
CA ILE A 363 1.11 -4.98 -16.24
C ILE A 363 0.18 -6.16 -15.96
N LEU A 364 -1.08 -6.05 -16.38
CA LEU A 364 -2.14 -7.01 -16.05
C LEU A 364 -1.80 -8.42 -16.56
N GLU A 365 -1.28 -8.52 -17.78
CA GLU A 365 -0.87 -9.75 -18.45
C GLU A 365 0.30 -10.44 -17.73
N LYS A 366 1.18 -9.65 -17.10
CA LYS A 366 2.34 -10.18 -16.37
C LYS A 366 1.96 -10.72 -15.00
N ILE A 367 1.01 -10.08 -14.32
CA ILE A 367 0.61 -10.46 -12.96
C ILE A 367 -0.55 -11.47 -12.94
N TYR A 368 -1.50 -11.38 -13.86
CA TYR A 368 -2.70 -12.19 -13.94
C TYR A 368 -3.04 -12.53 -15.41
N PRO A 369 -2.21 -13.37 -16.08
CA PRO A 369 -2.45 -13.79 -17.46
C PRO A 369 -3.79 -14.52 -17.66
N GLU A 370 -4.41 -14.98 -16.57
CA GLU A 370 -5.71 -15.64 -16.59
C GLU A 370 -6.86 -14.67 -16.88
N ILE A 371 -6.73 -13.38 -16.54
CA ILE A 371 -7.77 -12.37 -16.71
C ILE A 371 -7.93 -12.05 -18.20
N ASN A 372 -9.13 -12.27 -18.74
CA ASN A 372 -9.48 -11.90 -20.10
C ASN A 372 -9.97 -10.45 -20.13
N TYR A 373 -9.06 -9.50 -20.35
CA TYR A 373 -9.41 -8.09 -20.46
C TYR A 373 -10.15 -7.81 -21.76
N ASN A 374 -11.32 -7.17 -21.67
CA ASN A 374 -12.07 -6.66 -22.82
C ASN A 374 -12.98 -5.49 -22.41
N ASN A 375 -13.54 -4.81 -23.42
CA ASN A 375 -14.43 -3.65 -23.20
C ASN A 375 -15.70 -4.03 -22.42
N GLU A 376 -16.20 -5.25 -22.60
CA GLU A 376 -17.37 -5.75 -21.86
C GLU A 376 -17.10 -5.84 -20.36
N LEU A 377 -15.93 -6.37 -19.98
CA LEU A 377 -15.49 -6.48 -18.58
C LEU A 377 -15.42 -5.11 -17.93
N ILE A 378 -14.80 -4.13 -18.58
CA ILE A 378 -14.63 -2.79 -18.02
C ILE A 378 -15.96 -2.05 -17.93
N ASN A 379 -16.82 -2.16 -18.93
CA ASN A 379 -18.18 -1.60 -18.90
C ASN A 379 -19.02 -2.23 -17.77
N LEU A 380 -18.93 -3.55 -17.58
CA LEU A 380 -19.59 -4.22 -16.45
C LEU A 380 -19.04 -3.73 -15.10
N PHE A 381 -17.72 -3.55 -15.02
CA PHE A 381 -17.06 -3.04 -13.82
C PHE A 381 -17.52 -1.63 -13.48
N GLU A 382 -17.55 -0.72 -14.46
CA GLU A 382 -18.04 0.65 -14.27
C GLU A 382 -19.51 0.67 -13.83
N LYS A 383 -20.40 -0.01 -14.56
CA LYS A 383 -21.84 -0.12 -14.22
C LYS A 383 -22.09 -0.68 -12.83
N CYS A 384 -21.25 -1.62 -12.39
CA CYS A 384 -21.32 -2.21 -11.05
C CYS A 384 -21.08 -1.19 -9.94
N PHE A 385 -20.35 -0.11 -10.19
CA PHE A 385 -20.12 0.94 -9.21
C PHE A 385 -21.10 2.10 -9.34
N GLU A 386 -21.59 2.39 -10.54
CA GLU A 386 -22.59 3.43 -10.76
C GLU A 386 -23.97 3.06 -10.19
N ARG A 387 -24.40 1.82 -10.42
CA ARG A 387 -25.75 1.35 -10.03
C ARG A 387 -25.84 0.80 -8.60
N ILE A 388 -24.74 0.79 -7.85
CA ILE A 388 -24.72 0.16 -6.52
C ILE A 388 -25.61 0.90 -5.52
N ASN A 389 -25.66 2.23 -5.60
CA ASN A 389 -26.46 3.05 -4.70
C ASN A 389 -27.96 2.91 -5.00
N GLU A 390 -28.32 2.89 -6.29
CA GLU A 390 -29.69 2.60 -6.74
C GLU A 390 -30.16 1.24 -6.23
N PHE A 391 -29.34 0.19 -6.44
CA PHE A 391 -29.65 -1.14 -5.93
C PHE A 391 -29.84 -1.16 -4.40
N LYS A 392 -28.96 -0.49 -3.65
CA LYS A 392 -29.09 -0.39 -2.18
C LYS A 392 -30.37 0.31 -1.74
N ASN A 393 -30.80 1.35 -2.45
CA ASN A 393 -32.03 2.08 -2.12
C ASN A 393 -33.29 1.23 -2.31
N ASN A 394 -33.24 0.24 -3.20
CA ASN A 394 -34.34 -0.69 -3.45
C ASN A 394 -34.37 -1.88 -2.45
N LEU A 395 -33.48 -1.91 -1.46
CA LEU A 395 -33.46 -2.93 -0.40
C LEU A 395 -34.20 -2.45 0.85
N ASN A 396 -35.07 -3.30 1.39
CA ASN A 396 -35.83 -3.01 2.63
C ASN A 396 -34.94 -2.95 3.88
N THR A 397 -33.73 -3.50 3.82
CA THR A 397 -32.76 -3.49 4.93
C THR A 397 -31.42 -3.01 4.44
N TYR A 398 -30.82 -2.08 5.19
CA TYR A 398 -29.47 -1.63 4.91
C TYR A 398 -28.48 -2.77 5.16
N LYS A 399 -27.90 -3.30 4.08
CA LYS A 399 -26.87 -4.34 4.14
C LYS A 399 -25.55 -3.77 3.66
N ASN A 400 -24.50 -4.03 4.44
CA ASN A 400 -23.15 -3.71 4.00
C ASN A 400 -22.79 -4.62 2.83
N ILE A 401 -22.36 -4.03 1.70
CA ILE A 401 -21.99 -4.76 0.49
C ILE A 401 -20.46 -4.80 0.43
N ASP A 402 -19.89 -6.00 0.33
CA ASP A 402 -18.45 -6.16 0.21
C ASP A 402 -17.98 -5.73 -1.18
N LYS A 403 -17.40 -4.53 -1.25
CA LYS A 403 -16.83 -3.94 -2.46
C LYS A 403 -15.73 -4.80 -3.09
N ILE A 404 -14.91 -5.47 -2.28
CA ILE A 404 -13.82 -6.31 -2.81
C ILE A 404 -14.44 -7.54 -3.47
N LEU A 405 -15.44 -8.15 -2.84
CA LEU A 405 -16.16 -9.26 -3.43
C LEU A 405 -16.82 -8.87 -4.76
N LEU A 406 -17.45 -7.69 -4.85
CA LEU A 406 -18.00 -7.19 -6.13
C LEU A 406 -16.94 -7.10 -7.23
N CYS A 407 -15.80 -6.47 -6.94
CA CYS A 407 -14.68 -6.38 -7.87
C CYS A 407 -14.25 -7.78 -8.35
N LEU A 408 -14.11 -8.73 -7.43
CA LEU A 408 -13.72 -10.10 -7.75
C LEU A 408 -14.80 -10.79 -8.61
N LEU A 409 -16.08 -10.68 -8.28
CA LEU A 409 -17.15 -11.29 -9.07
C LEU A 409 -17.16 -10.77 -10.51
N VAL A 410 -16.95 -9.47 -10.71
CA VAL A 410 -16.82 -8.87 -12.05
C VAL A 410 -15.59 -9.42 -12.78
N LEU A 411 -14.41 -9.44 -12.15
CA LEU A 411 -13.18 -9.97 -12.77
C LEU A 411 -13.32 -11.43 -13.22
N TYR A 412 -14.04 -12.25 -12.44
CA TYR A 412 -14.25 -13.67 -12.73
C TYR A 412 -15.45 -13.93 -13.68
N SER A 413 -16.23 -12.90 -14.03
CA SER A 413 -17.48 -13.04 -14.79
C SER A 413 -17.27 -13.56 -16.21
N ASN A 414 -16.15 -13.24 -16.86
CA ASN A 414 -15.87 -13.56 -18.27
C ASN A 414 -14.72 -14.57 -18.45
N MET A 415 -14.56 -15.50 -17.50
CA MET A 415 -13.47 -16.48 -17.48
C MET A 415 -13.97 -17.91 -17.69
N LYS A 416 -13.15 -18.74 -18.34
CA LYS A 416 -13.33 -20.21 -18.43
C LYS A 416 -12.98 -20.89 -17.11
N TYR A 417 -13.58 -22.05 -16.84
CA TYR A 417 -13.43 -22.77 -15.57
C TYR A 417 -11.98 -23.07 -15.19
N ASP A 418 -11.14 -23.48 -16.15
CA ASP A 418 -9.74 -23.82 -15.89
C ASP A 418 -8.93 -22.59 -15.43
N LYS A 419 -9.18 -21.44 -16.05
CA LYS A 419 -8.53 -20.16 -15.70
C LYS A 419 -8.99 -19.62 -14.34
N ILE A 420 -10.23 -19.90 -13.95
CA ILE A 420 -10.80 -19.46 -12.66
C ILE A 420 -10.01 -20.05 -11.50
N THR A 421 -9.74 -21.36 -11.52
CA THR A 421 -9.03 -22.03 -10.42
C THR A 421 -7.59 -21.51 -10.30
N ALA A 422 -6.89 -21.36 -11.42
CA ALA A 422 -5.54 -20.79 -11.45
C ALA A 422 -5.50 -19.36 -10.88
N LEU A 423 -6.47 -18.50 -11.24
CA LEU A 423 -6.54 -17.14 -10.69
C LEU A 423 -6.84 -17.13 -9.19
N MET A 424 -7.71 -18.01 -8.69
CA MET A 424 -8.02 -18.13 -7.25
C MET A 424 -6.80 -18.51 -6.41
N GLU A 425 -5.94 -19.37 -6.96
CA GLU A 425 -4.69 -19.78 -6.36
C GLU A 425 -3.68 -18.65 -6.38
N ARG A 426 -3.49 -18.01 -7.55
CA ARG A 426 -2.58 -16.87 -7.71
C ARG A 426 -2.95 -15.70 -6.80
N MET A 427 -4.22 -15.31 -6.73
CA MET A 427 -4.70 -14.24 -5.83
C MET A 427 -4.73 -14.65 -4.36
N ARG A 428 -4.49 -15.93 -4.03
CA ARG A 428 -4.56 -16.50 -2.67
C ARG A 428 -5.85 -16.14 -1.92
N LEU A 429 -6.97 -16.29 -2.61
CA LEU A 429 -8.28 -15.97 -2.04
C LEU A 429 -8.61 -16.87 -0.84
N LYS A 430 -9.28 -16.30 0.16
CA LYS A 430 -9.80 -17.04 1.33
C LYS A 430 -10.83 -18.07 0.88
N LYS A 431 -11.00 -19.13 1.69
CA LYS A 431 -11.91 -20.25 1.40
C LYS A 431 -13.34 -19.76 1.16
N GLU A 432 -13.80 -18.82 1.97
CA GLU A 432 -15.14 -18.23 1.90
C GLU A 432 -15.35 -17.52 0.55
N THR A 433 -14.42 -16.64 0.16
CA THR A 433 -14.45 -15.92 -1.11
C THR A 433 -14.41 -16.87 -2.31
N ARG A 434 -13.59 -17.93 -2.25
CA ARG A 434 -13.54 -18.96 -3.30
C ARG A 434 -14.89 -19.67 -3.46
N CYS A 435 -15.53 -20.03 -2.35
CA CYS A 435 -16.85 -20.65 -2.37
C CYS A 435 -17.91 -19.75 -3.01
N GLU A 436 -17.93 -18.45 -2.65
CA GLU A 436 -18.87 -17.48 -3.24
C GLU A 436 -18.67 -17.33 -4.75
N ILE A 437 -17.43 -17.16 -5.21
CA ILE A 437 -17.14 -17.05 -6.65
C ILE A 437 -17.56 -18.33 -7.39
N LYS A 438 -17.31 -19.52 -6.84
CA LYS A 438 -17.76 -20.80 -7.44
C LYS A 438 -19.29 -20.89 -7.54
N ARG A 439 -20.01 -20.47 -6.48
CA ARG A 439 -21.47 -20.41 -6.48
C ARG A 439 -21.99 -19.43 -7.54
N PHE A 440 -21.40 -18.25 -7.62
CA PHE A 440 -21.71 -17.25 -8.64
C PHE A 440 -21.54 -17.77 -10.06
N ILE A 441 -20.41 -18.41 -10.38
CA ILE A 441 -20.15 -18.95 -11.71
C ILE A 441 -21.18 -20.04 -12.06
N LYS A 442 -21.44 -20.96 -11.12
CA LYS A 442 -22.45 -22.02 -11.32
C LYS A 442 -23.85 -21.42 -11.58
N ALA A 443 -24.23 -20.41 -10.81
CA ALA A 443 -25.52 -19.74 -10.98
C ALA A 443 -25.60 -19.00 -12.32
N LYS A 444 -24.54 -18.26 -12.70
CA LYS A 444 -24.43 -17.58 -14.00
C LYS A 444 -24.58 -18.56 -15.16
N ASP A 445 -23.89 -19.69 -15.11
CA ASP A 445 -23.93 -20.68 -16.19
C ASP A 445 -25.30 -21.39 -16.25
N THR A 446 -25.93 -21.62 -15.09
CA THR A 446 -27.31 -22.13 -15.04
C THR A 446 -28.28 -21.13 -15.66
N LEU A 447 -28.20 -19.85 -15.27
CA LEU A 447 -29.08 -18.79 -15.77
C LEU A 447 -28.92 -18.53 -17.28
N LYS A 448 -27.75 -18.81 -17.87
CA LYS A 448 -27.57 -18.76 -19.34
C LYS A 448 -28.38 -19.81 -20.09
N THR A 449 -28.76 -20.90 -19.43
CA THR A 449 -29.53 -22.01 -20.04
C THR A 449 -31.03 -21.92 -19.82
N VAL A 450 -31.47 -21.03 -18.92
CA VAL A 450 -32.89 -20.84 -18.56
C VAL A 450 -33.44 -19.62 -19.29
N ASP A 451 -34.72 -19.66 -19.67
CA ASP A 451 -35.41 -18.46 -20.15
C ASP A 451 -35.69 -17.51 -18.98
N ILE A 452 -34.81 -16.53 -18.83
CA ILE A 452 -34.83 -15.56 -17.74
C ILE A 452 -36.13 -14.73 -17.72
N ARG A 453 -36.77 -14.53 -18.88
CA ARG A 453 -38.03 -13.77 -18.97
C ARG A 453 -39.18 -14.51 -18.31
N ASN A 454 -39.18 -15.84 -18.37
CA ASN A 454 -40.25 -16.70 -17.88
C ASN A 454 -39.87 -17.54 -16.66
N ILE A 455 -38.80 -17.20 -15.95
CA ILE A 455 -38.35 -17.96 -14.78
C ILE A 455 -39.43 -17.98 -13.69
N ASP A 456 -39.86 -19.15 -13.22
CA ASP A 456 -40.84 -19.22 -12.14
C ASP A 456 -40.20 -18.83 -10.78
N ASN A 457 -41.02 -18.43 -9.79
CA ASN A 457 -40.53 -17.99 -8.48
C ASN A 457 -39.74 -19.07 -7.74
N TYR A 458 -40.08 -20.34 -7.95
CA TYR A 458 -39.43 -21.48 -7.31
C TYR A 458 -38.06 -21.79 -7.92
N GLN A 459 -37.92 -21.69 -9.24
CA GLN A 459 -36.67 -21.77 -9.99
C GLN A 459 -35.75 -20.61 -9.60
N ALA A 460 -36.28 -19.39 -9.55
CA ALA A 460 -35.55 -18.22 -9.07
C ALA A 460 -35.05 -18.42 -7.64
N TYR A 461 -35.92 -18.83 -6.70
CA TYR A 461 -35.55 -19.13 -5.32
C TYR A 461 -34.45 -20.20 -5.23
N ASN A 462 -34.57 -21.29 -6.00
CA ASN A 462 -33.59 -22.38 -5.97
C ASN A 462 -32.19 -21.96 -6.45
N ILE A 463 -32.13 -21.03 -7.41
CA ILE A 463 -30.86 -20.46 -7.87
C ILE A 463 -30.34 -19.45 -6.84
N PHE A 464 -31.21 -18.64 -6.23
CA PHE A 464 -30.83 -17.53 -5.36
C PHE A 464 -30.52 -17.94 -3.91
N LYS A 465 -31.09 -19.05 -3.40
CA LYS A 465 -31.04 -19.47 -1.98
C LYS A 465 -29.65 -19.57 -1.36
N ASN A 466 -28.64 -19.81 -2.19
CA ASN A 466 -27.25 -19.98 -1.75
C ASN A 466 -26.31 -18.85 -2.19
N LEU A 467 -26.84 -17.79 -2.79
CA LEU A 467 -26.05 -16.68 -3.29
C LEU A 467 -25.97 -15.53 -2.28
N SER A 468 -24.80 -14.92 -2.20
CA SER A 468 -24.65 -13.65 -1.48
C SER A 468 -25.40 -12.51 -2.20
N LEU A 469 -25.59 -11.40 -1.49
CA LEU A 469 -26.21 -10.20 -2.06
C LEU A 469 -25.38 -9.65 -3.23
N GLU A 470 -24.05 -9.67 -3.09
CA GLU A 470 -23.07 -9.28 -4.11
C GLU A 470 -23.23 -10.13 -5.37
N CYS A 471 -23.38 -11.46 -5.21
CA CYS A 471 -23.57 -12.37 -6.33
C CYS A 471 -24.85 -12.03 -7.11
N LEU A 472 -25.97 -11.86 -6.40
CA LEU A 472 -27.25 -11.50 -7.03
C LEU A 472 -27.15 -10.18 -7.78
N TYR A 473 -26.59 -9.14 -7.14
CA TYR A 473 -26.41 -7.84 -7.76
C TYR A 473 -25.60 -7.92 -9.06
N VAL A 474 -24.45 -8.58 -9.05
CA VAL A 474 -23.62 -8.71 -10.26
C VAL A 474 -24.35 -9.51 -11.35
N LEU A 475 -25.11 -10.55 -11.00
CA LEU A 475 -25.94 -11.28 -11.97
C LEU A 475 -27.00 -10.37 -12.61
N THR A 476 -27.65 -9.49 -11.84
CA THR A 476 -28.64 -8.56 -12.42
C THR A 476 -28.03 -7.62 -13.46
N LEU A 477 -26.76 -7.24 -13.29
CA LEU A 477 -26.04 -6.39 -14.23
C LEU A 477 -25.63 -7.16 -15.50
N ILE A 478 -25.22 -8.42 -15.34
CA ILE A 478 -24.80 -9.28 -16.45
C ILE A 478 -25.98 -9.57 -17.39
N PHE A 479 -27.13 -9.96 -16.83
CA PHE A 479 -28.31 -10.30 -17.63
C PHE A 479 -29.09 -9.07 -18.08
N ASN A 480 -28.96 -7.94 -17.38
CA ASN A 480 -29.57 -6.64 -17.71
C ASN A 480 -31.04 -6.79 -18.14
N ASN A 481 -31.82 -7.51 -17.33
CA ASN A 481 -33.23 -7.80 -17.55
C ASN A 481 -34.06 -7.35 -16.34
N GLU A 482 -35.15 -6.62 -16.61
CA GLU A 482 -35.97 -5.98 -15.58
C GLU A 482 -36.75 -7.00 -14.74
N ASP A 483 -37.32 -8.04 -15.37
CA ASP A 483 -38.04 -9.10 -14.65
C ASP A 483 -37.11 -9.84 -13.68
N PHE A 484 -35.88 -10.15 -14.13
CA PHE A 484 -34.87 -10.78 -13.30
C PHE A 484 -34.41 -9.87 -12.15
N TYR A 485 -34.29 -8.57 -12.40
CA TYR A 485 -33.97 -7.58 -11.38
C TYR A 485 -35.06 -7.53 -10.31
N ASN A 486 -36.32 -7.43 -10.72
CA ASN A 486 -37.48 -7.39 -9.82
C ASN A 486 -37.60 -8.68 -8.99
N LYS A 487 -37.44 -9.85 -9.62
CA LYS A 487 -37.43 -11.15 -8.91
C LYS A 487 -36.27 -11.26 -7.92
N SER A 488 -35.10 -10.73 -8.28
CA SER A 488 -33.95 -10.69 -7.38
C SER A 488 -34.24 -9.82 -6.15
N LEU A 489 -34.83 -8.63 -6.34
CA LEU A 489 -35.25 -7.75 -5.25
C LEU A 489 -36.33 -8.39 -4.38
N GLU A 490 -37.35 -9.00 -4.98
CA GLU A 490 -38.41 -9.71 -4.26
C GLU A 490 -37.83 -10.83 -3.39
N TYR A 491 -36.91 -11.61 -3.94
CA TYR A 491 -36.21 -12.65 -3.20
C TYR A 491 -35.43 -12.07 -2.01
N ILE A 492 -34.66 -11.00 -2.23
CA ILE A 492 -33.84 -10.39 -1.17
C ILE A 492 -34.70 -9.77 -0.06
N ASN A 493 -35.81 -9.11 -0.43
CA ASN A 493 -36.65 -8.33 0.48
C ASN A 493 -37.71 -9.17 1.21
N LYS A 494 -38.26 -10.20 0.55
CA LYS A 494 -39.37 -11.00 1.08
C LYS A 494 -39.00 -12.48 1.22
N GLN A 495 -38.58 -13.12 0.12
CA GLN A 495 -38.56 -14.59 0.07
C GLN A 495 -37.40 -15.25 0.83
N LYS A 496 -36.27 -14.57 0.99
CA LYS A 496 -35.10 -15.08 1.73
C LYS A 496 -35.41 -15.44 3.20
N ASN A 497 -36.43 -14.79 3.79
CA ASN A 497 -36.83 -15.00 5.18
C ASN A 497 -38.05 -15.94 5.32
N ILE A 498 -38.62 -16.42 4.22
CA ILE A 498 -39.75 -17.34 4.25
C ILE A 498 -39.28 -18.66 4.86
N LYS A 499 -39.82 -18.97 6.03
CA LYS A 499 -39.71 -20.30 6.67
C LYS A 499 -41.02 -21.03 6.45
N LEU A 500 -40.93 -22.33 6.18
CA LEU A 500 -42.09 -23.20 6.25
C LEU A 500 -42.57 -23.25 7.70
N ASN A 501 -43.87 -23.11 7.92
CA ASN A 501 -44.45 -23.20 9.26
C ASN A 501 -44.59 -24.68 9.65
N ILE A 502 -44.83 -25.55 8.66
CA ILE A 502 -44.84 -26.99 8.79
C ILE A 502 -43.42 -27.55 8.91
N THR A 503 -43.21 -28.44 9.88
CA THR A 503 -41.94 -29.14 10.09
C THR A 503 -42.10 -30.62 9.79
N GLY A 504 -40.99 -31.33 9.58
CA GLY A 504 -41.01 -32.78 9.35
C GLY A 504 -41.71 -33.58 10.46
N ASN A 505 -41.75 -33.05 11.69
CA ASN A 505 -42.49 -33.66 12.80
C ASN A 505 -44.01 -33.61 12.58
N LYS A 506 -44.53 -32.52 12.01
CA LYS A 506 -45.95 -32.39 11.70
C LYS A 506 -46.37 -33.31 10.54
N LEU A 507 -45.49 -33.47 9.54
CA LEU A 507 -45.69 -34.45 8.46
C LEU A 507 -45.71 -35.90 8.99
N LYS A 508 -44.93 -36.18 10.03
CA LYS A 508 -44.94 -37.48 10.73
C LYS A 508 -46.23 -37.71 11.52
N GLU A 509 -46.75 -36.69 12.21
CA GLU A 509 -48.06 -36.73 12.87
C GLU A 509 -49.22 -36.96 11.87
N MET A 510 -49.06 -36.49 10.63
CA MET A 510 -50.02 -36.70 9.54
C MET A 510 -49.89 -38.08 8.87
N GLY A 511 -49.06 -38.99 9.39
CA GLY A 511 -48.95 -40.37 8.92
C GLY A 511 -48.06 -40.57 7.69
N ILE A 512 -47.25 -39.57 7.30
CA ILE A 512 -46.36 -39.68 6.14
C ILE A 512 -45.05 -40.33 6.55
N GLU A 513 -44.61 -41.36 5.82
CA GLU A 513 -43.33 -42.02 6.07
C GLU A 513 -42.12 -41.14 5.68
N PRO A 514 -41.07 -41.07 6.53
CA PRO A 514 -39.89 -40.27 6.27
C PRO A 514 -39.09 -40.81 5.08
N GLY A 515 -38.72 -39.92 4.14
CA GLY A 515 -37.97 -40.31 2.95
C GLY A 515 -38.02 -39.27 1.82
N SER A 516 -37.88 -39.70 0.57
CA SER A 516 -37.94 -38.83 -0.62
C SER A 516 -39.26 -38.07 -0.76
N ARG A 517 -40.36 -38.63 -0.22
CA ARG A 517 -41.69 -37.99 -0.14
C ARG A 517 -41.70 -36.72 0.71
N TYR A 518 -40.95 -36.67 1.83
CA TYR A 518 -40.89 -35.46 2.67
C TYR A 518 -40.31 -34.28 1.90
N LYS A 519 -39.20 -34.54 1.19
CA LYS A 519 -38.54 -33.50 0.40
C LYS A 519 -39.45 -32.96 -0.69
N ARG A 520 -40.15 -33.85 -1.42
CA ARG A 520 -41.09 -33.45 -2.48
C ARG A 520 -42.26 -32.62 -1.93
N ILE A 521 -42.86 -33.05 -0.81
CA ILE A 521 -43.98 -32.34 -0.19
C ILE A 521 -43.54 -30.97 0.33
N LEU A 522 -42.39 -30.89 1.02
CA LEU A 522 -41.85 -29.62 1.51
C LEU A 522 -41.47 -28.67 0.36
N ASP A 523 -40.96 -29.20 -0.75
CA ASP A 523 -40.61 -28.43 -1.95
C ASP A 523 -41.87 -27.86 -2.64
N GLU A 524 -42.96 -28.62 -2.73
CA GLU A 524 -44.25 -28.14 -3.28
C GLU A 524 -44.93 -27.10 -2.38
N ILE A 525 -44.91 -27.30 -1.06
CA ILE A 525 -45.42 -26.28 -0.11
C ILE A 525 -44.60 -24.99 -0.23
N LEU A 526 -43.28 -25.11 -0.33
CA LEU A 526 -42.40 -23.97 -0.51
C LEU A 526 -42.71 -23.23 -1.82
N LYS A 527 -42.97 -23.96 -2.91
CA LYS A 527 -43.36 -23.38 -4.21
C LYS A 527 -44.66 -22.58 -4.12
N GLU A 528 -45.71 -23.14 -3.52
CA GLU A 528 -47.00 -22.45 -3.38
C GLU A 528 -46.92 -21.27 -2.41
N LYS A 529 -46.12 -21.38 -1.36
CA LYS A 529 -45.82 -20.27 -0.44
C LYS A 529 -45.04 -19.13 -1.12
N LEU A 530 -44.11 -19.45 -2.02
CA LEU A 530 -43.37 -18.47 -2.82
C LEU A 530 -44.25 -17.79 -3.89
N ASN A 531 -45.33 -18.44 -4.32
CA ASN A 531 -46.32 -17.85 -5.23
C ASN A 531 -47.37 -17.00 -4.50
N GLY A 532 -47.35 -16.95 -3.16
CA GLY A 532 -48.31 -16.20 -2.34
C GLY A 532 -49.63 -16.93 -2.09
N ASN A 533 -49.70 -18.23 -2.37
CA ASN A 533 -50.93 -19.01 -2.24
C ASN A 533 -51.12 -19.63 -0.85
N LEU A 534 -50.09 -19.62 0.00
CA LEU A 534 -50.11 -20.20 1.35
C LEU A 534 -49.46 -19.21 2.34
N GLU A 535 -50.19 -18.76 3.35
CA GLU A 535 -49.66 -17.82 4.36
C GLU A 535 -49.61 -18.44 5.76
N THR A 536 -50.62 -19.23 6.13
CA THR A 536 -50.78 -19.77 7.47
C THR A 536 -50.39 -21.26 7.56
N LEU A 537 -50.21 -21.76 8.80
CA LEU A 537 -49.99 -23.19 9.05
C LEU A 537 -51.22 -24.02 8.60
N GLU A 538 -52.41 -23.45 8.72
CA GLU A 538 -53.67 -24.11 8.34
C GLU A 538 -53.74 -24.29 6.82
N ASP A 539 -53.38 -23.27 6.05
CA ASP A 539 -53.27 -23.36 4.57
C ASP A 539 -52.25 -24.41 4.14
N GLU A 540 -51.06 -24.44 4.79
CA GLU A 540 -50.02 -25.44 4.50
C GLU A 540 -50.51 -26.87 4.78
N VAL A 541 -51.25 -27.08 5.87
CA VAL A 541 -51.78 -28.40 6.25
C VAL A 541 -52.92 -28.83 5.32
N GLU A 542 -53.80 -27.91 4.93
CA GLU A 542 -54.89 -28.18 3.98
C GLU A 542 -54.35 -28.52 2.59
N PHE A 543 -53.32 -27.79 2.13
CA PHE A 543 -52.63 -28.08 0.89
C PHE A 543 -51.98 -29.46 0.91
N VAL A 544 -51.33 -29.86 2.00
CA VAL A 544 -50.76 -31.22 2.15
C VAL A 544 -51.85 -32.29 2.08
N LYS A 545 -52.99 -32.08 2.72
CA LYS A 545 -54.13 -33.03 2.65
C LYS A 545 -54.66 -33.17 1.23
N LYS A 546 -54.76 -32.06 0.49
CA LYS A 546 -55.17 -32.06 -0.92
C LYS A 546 -54.14 -32.80 -1.80
N LEU A 547 -52.85 -32.53 -1.61
CA LEU A 547 -51.76 -33.18 -2.34
C LEU A 547 -51.74 -34.70 -2.09
N LEU A 548 -52.07 -35.14 -0.87
CA LEU A 548 -52.18 -36.56 -0.51
C LEU A 548 -53.44 -37.24 -1.04
N SER A 549 -54.48 -36.48 -1.41
CA SER A 549 -55.70 -37.03 -2.04
C SER A 549 -55.59 -37.19 -3.56
N GLU A 550 -54.60 -36.53 -4.18
CA GLU A 550 -54.32 -36.58 -5.62
C GLU A 550 -53.17 -37.55 -5.98
N ILE A 551 -52.49 -38.14 -4.99
CA ILE A 551 -51.40 -39.13 -5.11
C ILE A 551 -51.89 -40.47 -4.60
#